data_AF-A0A962ASL7-F1
#
_entry.id   AF-A0A962ASL7-F1
#
_cell.length_a   1.000
_cell.length_b   1.000
_cell.length_c   1.000
_cell.angle_alpha   90.00
_cell.angle_beta   90.00
_cell.angle_gamma   90.00
#
_symmetry.space_group_name_H-M   'P 1'
#
loop_
_entity.id
_entity.type
_entity.pdbx_description
1 polymer ?
#
loop_
_entity_poly.entity_id
_entity_poly.type
_entity_poly.pdbx_seq_one_letter_code
_entity_poly.pdbx_strand_id
1 'polypeptide(L)' 'MQAVSERAADRAAPMPDIKLSVRQTFGIDTDMEVPAYSKADEHVPDFDPDYLFDRETTLAIL' A
#
# COMPACT_ATOMS: atom_id res chain seq x y z
N MET A 1 11.85 -41.47 6.63
CA MET A 1 10.66 -40.75 7.11
C MET A 1 11.11 -39.37 7.53
N GLN A 2 10.43 -38.34 7.01
CA GLN A 2 10.49 -36.91 7.36
C GLN A 2 11.79 -36.16 7.00
N ALA A 3 11.75 -34.97 6.40
CA ALA A 3 10.65 -34.18 5.86
C ALA A 3 11.17 -33.35 4.68
N VAL A 4 10.22 -33.04 3.80
CA VAL A 4 10.38 -32.47 2.46
C VAL A 4 10.77 -30.99 2.55
N SER A 5 11.85 -30.65 1.84
CA SER A 5 12.07 -29.40 1.08
C SER A 5 11.01 -28.30 1.28
N GLU A 6 11.30 -27.31 2.12
CA GLU A 6 10.65 -26.00 2.00
C GLU A 6 11.37 -25.15 0.95
N ARG A 7 10.57 -24.74 -0.03
CA ARG A 7 10.95 -24.13 -1.28
C ARG A 7 11.50 -22.73 -1.08
N ALA A 8 12.35 -22.32 -2.01
CA ALA A 8 12.74 -20.95 -2.32
C ALA A 8 11.54 -20.09 -2.79
N ALA A 9 10.53 -19.92 -1.94
CA ALA A 9 9.39 -19.02 -2.14
C ALA A 9 9.45 -17.80 -1.19
N ASP A 10 10.39 -17.78 -0.25
CA ASP A 10 10.42 -16.84 0.87
C ASP A 10 11.27 -15.59 0.60
N ARG A 11 10.95 -14.84 -0.47
CA ARG A 11 11.38 -13.43 -0.69
C ARG A 11 10.42 -12.64 -1.60
N ALA A 12 9.14 -13.02 -1.68
CA ALA A 12 8.16 -12.18 -2.35
C ALA A 12 7.52 -11.27 -1.29
N ALA A 13 7.70 -9.96 -1.42
CA ALA A 13 6.90 -9.00 -0.65
C ALA A 13 5.41 -9.31 -0.90
N PRO A 14 4.54 -9.16 0.13
CA PRO A 14 3.11 -9.34 -0.07
C PRO A 14 2.63 -8.44 -1.21
N MET A 15 1.65 -8.90 -1.98
CA MET A 15 0.98 -8.04 -2.96
C MET A 15 -0.11 -7.22 -2.26
N PRO A 16 -0.43 -6.02 -2.75
CA PRO A 16 -1.58 -5.25 -2.26
C PRO A 16 -2.87 -6.07 -2.32
N ASP A 17 -3.65 -6.07 -1.25
CA ASP A 17 -4.84 -6.90 -1.08
C ASP A 17 -6.17 -6.14 -1.15
N ILE A 18 -6.11 -4.80 -1.17
CA ILE A 18 -7.29 -3.93 -1.28
C ILE A 18 -7.09 -2.84 -2.33
N LYS A 19 -8.17 -2.13 -2.67
CA LYS A 19 -8.15 -0.90 -3.45
C LYS A 19 -8.72 0.25 -2.64
N LEU A 20 -8.16 1.44 -2.80
CA LEU A 20 -8.61 2.66 -2.14
C LEU A 20 -8.95 3.75 -3.14
N SER A 21 -10.01 4.51 -2.85
CA SER A 21 -10.42 5.66 -3.64
C SER A 21 -9.50 6.85 -3.36
N VAL A 22 -8.86 7.38 -4.40
CA VAL A 22 -7.98 8.56 -4.28
C VAL A 22 -8.74 9.78 -3.76
N ARG A 23 -10.01 9.94 -4.15
CA ARG A 23 -10.90 11.00 -3.65
C ARG A 23 -11.11 10.91 -2.14
N GLN A 24 -11.31 9.71 -1.61
CA GLN A 24 -11.58 9.54 -0.17
C GLN A 24 -10.29 9.60 0.66
N THR A 25 -9.17 9.12 0.14
CA THR A 25 -7.90 9.05 0.88
C THR A 25 -7.14 10.37 0.85
N PHE A 26 -7.03 11.01 -0.31
CA PHE A 26 -6.22 12.23 -0.49
C PHE A 26 -7.06 13.50 -0.71
N GLY A 27 -8.40 13.38 -0.80
CA GLY A 27 -9.28 14.52 -1.07
C GLY A 27 -9.17 15.08 -2.49
N ILE A 28 -8.53 14.34 -3.41
CA ILE A 28 -8.33 14.78 -4.81
C ILE A 28 -9.53 14.33 -5.64
N ASP A 29 -10.20 15.27 -6.31
CA ASP A 29 -11.38 14.96 -7.11
C ASP A 29 -11.03 14.16 -8.38
N THR A 30 -11.06 12.84 -8.26
CA THR A 30 -10.84 11.86 -9.33
C THR A 30 -11.55 10.56 -9.00
N ASP A 31 -11.96 9.80 -10.02
CA ASP A 31 -12.60 8.49 -9.86
C ASP A 31 -11.58 7.33 -9.82
N MET A 32 -10.29 7.63 -9.61
CA MET A 32 -9.22 6.63 -9.51
C MET A 32 -9.31 5.79 -8.25
N GLU A 33 -9.01 4.49 -8.41
CA GLU A 33 -8.75 3.55 -7.33
C GLU A 33 -7.34 2.98 -7.46
N VAL A 34 -6.58 2.96 -6.36
CA VAL A 34 -5.20 2.48 -6.32
C VAL A 34 -5.04 1.26 -5.41
N PRO A 35 -4.18 0.28 -5.74
CA PRO A 35 -3.90 -0.85 -4.85
C PRO A 35 -3.25 -0.40 -3.54
N ALA A 36 -3.65 -1.01 -2.42
CA ALA A 36 -3.09 -0.77 -1.10
C ALA A 36 -3.05 -2.04 -0.24
N TYR A 37 -2.34 -1.97 0.88
CA TYR A 37 -2.28 -3.02 1.89
C TYR A 37 -3.29 -2.76 3.00
N SER A 38 -4.05 -3.78 3.42
CA SER A 38 -5.05 -3.65 4.49
C SER A 38 -4.46 -3.60 5.90
N LYS A 39 -3.19 -4.00 6.04
CA LYS A 39 -2.48 -4.08 7.33
C LYS A 39 -1.13 -3.40 7.23
N ALA A 40 -0.81 -2.58 8.22
CA ALA A 40 0.52 -2.05 8.42
C ALA A 40 1.46 -3.12 9.02
N ASP A 41 2.76 -2.96 8.79
CA ASP A 41 3.82 -3.72 9.44
C ASP A 41 4.83 -2.77 10.13
N GLU A 42 5.89 -3.32 10.71
CA GLU A 42 6.90 -2.57 11.48
C GLU A 42 7.67 -1.50 10.69
N HIS A 43 7.62 -1.53 9.35
CA HIS A 43 8.26 -0.54 8.47
C HIS A 43 7.34 0.63 8.12
N VAL A 44 6.03 0.51 8.41
CA VAL A 44 5.06 1.57 8.15
C VAL A 44 5.05 2.53 9.33
N PRO A 45 5.34 3.83 9.13
CA PRO A 45 5.32 4.81 10.22
C PRO A 45 3.88 5.09 10.70
N ASP A 46 3.78 5.67 11.89
CA ASP A 46 2.50 6.14 12.42
C ASP A 46 1.88 7.24 11.54
N PHE A 47 0.54 7.34 11.56
CA PHE A 47 -0.18 8.36 10.81
C PHE A 47 0.03 9.76 11.40
N ASP A 48 0.40 10.72 10.53
CA ASP A 48 0.56 12.12 10.87
C ASP A 48 -0.55 12.97 10.23
N PRO A 49 -1.46 13.57 11.02
CA PRO A 49 -2.53 14.42 10.49
C PRO A 49 -2.04 15.73 9.88
N ASP A 50 -0.83 16.18 10.20
CA ASP A 50 -0.24 17.42 9.70
C ASP A 50 0.57 17.20 8.40
N TYR A 51 0.64 15.96 7.89
CA TYR A 51 1.31 15.64 6.65
C TYR A 51 0.54 16.21 5.45
N LEU A 52 1.16 17.15 4.73
CA LEU A 52 0.54 17.83 3.61
C LEU A 52 0.91 17.17 2.28
N PHE A 53 -0.09 16.64 1.57
CA PHE A 53 0.07 16.08 0.23
C PHE A 53 -0.08 17.16 -0.85
N ASP A 54 0.96 17.36 -1.66
CA ASP A 54 0.84 18.14 -2.89
C ASP A 54 0.05 17.35 -3.94
N ARG A 55 -0.95 17.99 -4.56
CA ARG A 55 -1.88 17.32 -5.49
C ARG A 55 -1.18 16.80 -6.74
N GLU A 56 -0.36 17.62 -7.39
CA GLU A 56 0.26 17.27 -8.67
C GLU A 56 1.30 16.16 -8.49
N THR A 57 2.12 16.29 -7.45
CA THR A 57 3.12 15.28 -7.09
C THR A 57 2.45 13.95 -6.72
N THR A 58 1.38 13.99 -5.94
CA THR A 58 0.64 12.78 -5.56
C THR A 58 0.09 12.08 -6.81
N LEU A 59 -0.57 12.80 -7.72
CA LEU A 59 -1.12 12.22 -8.94
C LEU A 59 -0.07 11.69 -9.92
N ALA A 60 1.16 12.22 -9.89
CA ALA A 60 2.24 11.73 -10.76
C ALA A 60 2.83 10.38 -10.30
N ILE A 61 2.64 10.01 -9.03
CA ILE A 61 3.18 8.78 -8.42
C ILE A 61 2.16 7.63 -8.43
N LEU A 62 0.86 7.96 -8.30
CA LEU A 62 -0.25 7.00 -8.27
C LEU A 62 -0.52 6.36 -9.63
#